data_AF-A0A3M3XMA6-F1
#
_entry.id   AF-A0A3M3XMA6-F1
#
_cell.length_a   1.000
_cell.length_b   1.000
_cell.length_c   1.000
_cell.angle_alpha   90.00
_cell.angle_beta   90.00
_cell.angle_gamma   90.00
#
_symmetry.space_group_name_H-M   'P 1'
#
loop_
_entity.id
_entity.type
_entity.pdbx_description
1 polymer ?
#
loop_
_entity_poly.entity_id
_entity_poly.type
_entity_poly.pdbx_seq_one_letter_code
_entity_poly.pdbx_strand_id
1 'polypeptide(L)'
;MNSPHQDTILQILTTVMMVNAQGKLEGFFDYAGHVRRIDVRFYDIGAFDVPGTIQKALHNRHVWLEREFYALDSADDGEGVGEPIAASLIGLLEFVQSLLQPAEESEAGQTA
;
A
#
# COMPACT_ATOMS: atom_id res chain seq x y z
N MET A 1 9.68 16.99 -14.99
CA MET A 1 9.89 16.94 -13.53
C MET A 1 8.80 16.05 -12.97
N ASN A 2 9.18 14.94 -12.30
CA ASN A 2 8.21 14.08 -11.62
C ASN A 2 7.53 14.91 -10.51
N SER A 3 6.23 14.68 -10.30
CA SER A 3 5.50 15.30 -9.18
C SER A 3 6.18 14.91 -7.86
N PRO A 4 6.23 15.79 -6.82
CA PRO A 4 6.88 15.50 -5.54
C PRO A 4 6.37 14.22 -4.85
N HIS A 5 5.20 13.73 -5.24
CA HIS A 5 4.60 12.51 -4.68
C HIS A 5 4.91 11.24 -5.50
N GLN A 6 5.36 11.38 -6.74
CA GLN A 6 5.53 10.25 -7.66
C GLN A 6 6.56 9.24 -7.15
N ASP A 7 7.62 9.72 -6.51
CA ASP A 7 8.66 8.85 -5.95
C ASP A 7 8.12 8.00 -4.78
N THR A 8 7.31 8.59 -3.88
CA THR A 8 6.66 7.85 -2.80
C THR A 8 5.65 6.85 -3.33
N ILE A 9 4.88 7.20 -4.36
CA ILE A 9 3.94 6.29 -5.02
C ILE A 9 4.67 5.08 -5.61
N LEU A 10 5.81 5.31 -6.27
CA LEU A 10 6.66 4.23 -6.80
C LEU A 10 7.26 3.36 -5.67
N GLN A 11 7.65 3.96 -4.54
CA GLN A 11 8.09 3.21 -3.37
C GLN A 11 6.97 2.33 -2.81
N ILE A 12 5.72 2.82 -2.75
CA ILE A 12 4.58 2.02 -2.30
C ILE A 12 4.39 0.83 -3.24
N LEU A 13 4.31 1.07 -4.56
CA LEU A 13 4.18 0.00 -5.55
C LEU A 13 5.30 -1.05 -5.43
N THR A 14 6.54 -0.58 -5.34
CA THR A 14 7.71 -1.47 -5.17
C THR A 14 7.59 -2.31 -3.90
N THR A 15 7.13 -1.70 -2.81
CA THR A 15 6.93 -2.41 -1.53
C THR A 15 5.82 -3.44 -1.62
N VAL A 16 4.70 -3.14 -2.30
CA VAL A 16 3.63 -4.12 -2.58
C VAL A 16 4.19 -5.30 -3.38
N MET A 17 5.00 -5.04 -4.41
CA MET A 17 5.65 -6.10 -5.19
C MET A 17 6.59 -6.96 -4.33
N MET A 18 7.33 -6.36 -3.40
CA MET A 18 8.18 -7.11 -2.46
C MET A 18 7.34 -7.99 -1.52
N VAL A 19 6.23 -7.49 -0.98
CA VAL A 19 5.29 -8.32 -0.18
C VAL A 19 4.79 -9.51 -0.99
N ASN A 20 4.38 -9.29 -2.25
CA ASN A 20 3.93 -10.37 -3.13
C ASN A 20 5.04 -11.40 -3.39
N ALA A 21 6.28 -10.94 -3.58
CA ALA A 21 7.44 -11.82 -3.81
C ALA A 21 7.74 -12.74 -2.61
N GLN A 22 7.27 -12.43 -1.40
CA GLN A 22 7.37 -13.32 -0.25
C GLN A 22 6.42 -14.53 -0.33
N GLY A 23 5.44 -14.52 -1.24
CA GLY A 23 4.51 -15.63 -1.47
C GLY A 23 3.53 -15.90 -0.32
N LYS A 24 3.42 -14.97 0.64
CA LYS A 24 2.55 -15.10 1.83
C LYS A 24 1.21 -14.37 1.68
N LEU A 25 1.15 -13.36 0.82
CA LEU A 25 -0.02 -12.53 0.56
C LEU A 25 -0.13 -12.21 -0.94
N GLU A 26 -1.36 -11.95 -1.39
CA GLU A 26 -1.63 -11.40 -2.71
C GLU A 26 -2.03 -9.93 -2.61
N GLY A 27 -1.09 -9.05 -2.94
CA GLY A 27 -1.22 -7.60 -2.90
C GLY A 27 -1.55 -7.00 -4.25
N PHE A 28 -2.48 -6.05 -4.25
CA PHE A 28 -2.89 -5.25 -5.39
C PHE A 28 -2.64 -3.79 -5.10
N PHE A 29 -2.02 -3.12 -6.06
CA PHE A 29 -1.83 -1.68 -6.09
C PHE A 29 -2.63 -1.11 -7.26
N ASP A 30 -3.60 -0.24 -6.98
CA ASP A 30 -4.41 0.43 -7.99
C ASP A 30 -4.21 1.94 -7.90
N TYR A 31 -3.90 2.57 -9.03
CA TYR A 31 -3.80 4.02 -9.18
C TYR A 31 -4.91 4.51 -10.10
N ALA A 32 -6.00 4.96 -9.49
CA ALA A 32 -7.13 5.54 -10.19
C ALA A 32 -6.86 7.01 -10.49
N GLY A 33 -6.05 7.28 -11.53
CA GLY A 33 -5.61 8.64 -11.87
C GLY A 33 -6.72 9.64 -12.16
N HIS A 34 -7.90 9.17 -12.59
CA HIS A 34 -9.08 10.00 -12.90
C HIS A 34 -9.81 10.51 -11.65
N VAL A 35 -9.72 9.80 -10.52
CA VAL A 35 -10.24 10.23 -9.20
C VAL A 35 -9.12 10.55 -8.21
N ARG A 36 -7.88 10.64 -8.72
CA ARG A 36 -6.69 10.95 -7.92
C ARG A 36 -6.61 10.09 -6.65
N ARG A 37 -6.77 8.77 -6.78
CA ARG A 37 -6.79 7.86 -5.62
C ARG A 37 -5.84 6.68 -5.81
N ILE A 38 -5.22 6.26 -4.71
CA ILE A 38 -4.47 5.01 -4.61
C ILE A 38 -5.23 4.07 -3.68
N ASP A 39 -5.37 2.83 -4.12
CA ASP A 39 -5.91 1.74 -3.30
C ASP A 39 -4.90 0.61 -3.22
N VAL A 40 -4.60 0.18 -1.99
CA VAL A 40 -3.76 -0.98 -1.72
C VAL A 40 -4.56 -2.01 -0.95
N ARG A 41 -4.64 -3.22 -1.49
CA ARG A 41 -5.41 -4.34 -0.93
C ARG A 41 -4.53 -5.58 -0.87
N PHE A 42 -4.58 -6.28 0.25
CA PHE A 42 -3.89 -7.56 0.45
C PHE A 42 -4.90 -8.63 0.82
N TYR A 43 -4.72 -9.82 0.26
CA TYR A 43 -5.53 -11.01 0.48
C TYR A 43 -4.64 -12.17 0.90
N ASP A 44 -5.26 -13.22 1.47
CA ASP A 44 -4.59 -14.50 1.63
C ASP A 44 -4.08 -15.02 0.29
N ILE A 45 -2.98 -15.77 0.32
CA ILE A 45 -2.48 -16.50 -0.84
C ILE A 45 -3.53 -17.49 -1.35
N GLY A 46 -3.74 -17.56 -2.67
CA GLY A 46 -4.75 -18.40 -3.30
C GLY A 46 -6.18 -17.86 -3.16
N ALA A 47 -6.37 -16.63 -2.67
CA ALA A 47 -7.69 -16.03 -2.56
C ALA A 47 -8.43 -16.02 -3.91
N PHE A 48 -7.75 -15.96 -5.05
CA PHE A 48 -8.40 -15.90 -6.35
C PHE A 48 -8.45 -17.25 -7.10
N ASP A 49 -8.06 -18.34 -6.45
CA ASP A 49 -8.03 -19.68 -7.07
C ASP A 49 -9.43 -20.31 -7.22
N VAL A 50 -10.41 -19.86 -6.43
CA VAL A 50 -11.79 -20.34 -6.49
C VAL A 50 -12.65 -19.33 -7.24
N PRO A 51 -13.15 -19.66 -8.45
CA PRO A 51 -14.05 -18.78 -9.18
C PRO A 51 -15.38 -18.58 -8.43
N GLY A 52 -15.88 -17.35 -8.41
CA GLY A 52 -17.22 -17.04 -7.90
C GLY A 52 -17.32 -16.78 -6.40
N THR A 53 -16.21 -16.82 -5.65
CA THR A 53 -16.18 -16.41 -4.24
C THR A 53 -15.86 -14.92 -4.11
N ILE A 54 -16.62 -14.23 -3.25
CA ILE A 54 -16.36 -12.84 -2.92
C ILE A 54 -15.14 -12.80 -1.98
N GLN A 55 -14.05 -12.20 -2.45
CA GLN A 55 -12.84 -12.08 -1.66
C GLN A 55 -12.88 -10.86 -0.76
N LYS A 56 -12.70 -11.08 0.54
CA LYS A 56 -12.55 -10.02 1.53
C LYS A 56 -11.05 -9.76 1.71
N ALA A 57 -10.64 -8.50 1.52
CA ALA A 57 -9.26 -8.11 1.77
C ALA A 57 -8.94 -8.26 3.27
N LEU A 58 -7.80 -8.85 3.58
CA LEU A 58 -7.22 -8.89 4.92
C LEU A 58 -6.80 -7.48 5.36
N HIS A 59 -6.17 -6.78 4.42
CA HIS A 59 -5.78 -5.40 4.63
C HIS A 59 -6.20 -4.54 3.45
N ASN A 60 -6.74 -3.37 3.74
CA ASN A 60 -7.18 -2.41 2.73
C ASN A 60 -6.90 -1.00 3.25
N ARG A 61 -6.14 -0.23 2.47
CA ARG A 61 -5.88 1.19 2.71
C ARG A 61 -5.99 1.94 1.40
N HIS A 62 -6.44 3.18 1.50
CA HIS A 62 -6.52 4.08 0.35
C HIS A 62 -6.06 5.47 0.73
N VAL A 63 -5.58 6.21 -0.27
CA VAL A 63 -5.10 7.58 -0.15
C VAL A 63 -5.64 8.39 -1.31
N TRP A 64 -6.25 9.52 -1.00
CA TRP A 64 -6.61 10.54 -1.98
C TRP A 64 -5.39 11.41 -2.29
N LEU A 65 -5.25 11.89 -3.52
CA LEU A 65 -4.14 12.71 -3.98
C LEU A 65 -4.59 14.12 -4.36
N GLU A 66 -5.80 14.47 -3.94
CA GLU A 66 -6.43 15.75 -4.17
C GLU A 66 -7.09 16.22 -2.88
N ARG A 67 -6.73 17.45 -2.49
CA ARG A 67 -7.05 18.04 -1.17
C ARG A 67 -8.56 18.15 -0.91
N GLU A 68 -9.35 18.31 -1.97
CA GLU A 68 -10.80 18.52 -1.88
C GLU A 68 -11.52 17.26 -1.38
N PHE A 69 -10.97 16.06 -1.64
CA PHE A 69 -11.53 14.81 -1.14
C PHE A 69 -11.08 14.47 0.29
N TYR A 70 -10.05 15.15 0.82
CA TYR A 70 -9.64 15.00 2.23
C TYR A 70 -10.62 15.63 3.21
N ALA A 71 -11.18 16.79 2.85
CA ALA A 71 -12.07 17.57 3.73
C ALA A 71 -13.39 16.84 4.05
N LEU A 72 -13.75 15.80 3.28
CA LEU A 72 -14.92 14.96 3.53
C LEU A 72 -14.68 13.90 4.63
N ASP A 73 -13.43 13.52 4.88
CA ASP A 73 -13.07 12.50 5.88
C ASP A 73 -12.52 13.10 7.18
N SER A 74 -12.03 14.34 7.17
CA SER A 74 -11.49 15.02 8.36
C SER A 74 -12.20 16.34 8.62
N ALA A 75 -13.17 16.35 9.53
CA ALA A 75 -13.65 17.56 10.18
C ALA A 75 -12.63 18.00 11.27
N ASP A 76 -11.46 18.49 10.87
CA ASP A 76 -10.51 19.11 11.79
C ASP A 76 -9.80 20.30 11.12
N ASP A 77 -10.10 21.49 11.61
CA ASP A 77 -9.60 22.77 11.13
C ASP A 77 -8.21 23.01 11.72
N GLY A 78 -7.16 22.63 10.98
CA GLY A 78 -5.77 22.81 11.38
C GLY A 78 -4.90 23.40 10.27
N GLU A 79 -4.53 24.67 10.42
CA GLU A 79 -3.65 25.43 9.54
C GLU A 79 -2.20 24.90 9.58
N GLY A 80 -1.84 24.03 8.63
CA GLY A 80 -0.49 23.52 8.40
C GLY A 80 -0.20 23.40 6.91
N VAL A 81 0.54 24.37 6.36
CA VAL A 81 0.82 24.48 4.92
C VAL A 81 1.98 23.55 4.53
N GLY A 82 1.63 22.28 4.38
CA GLY A 82 2.46 21.23 3.77
C GLY A 82 2.20 19.86 4.42
N GLU A 83 1.77 18.82 3.72
CA GLU A 83 0.89 18.70 2.56
C GLU A 83 0.12 17.40 2.90
N PRO A 84 -1.18 17.43 3.24
CA PRO A 84 -1.90 16.26 3.79
C PRO A 84 -1.77 15.00 2.93
N ILE A 85 -1.52 15.17 1.63
CA ILE A 85 -1.22 14.12 0.65
C ILE A 85 0.10 13.42 0.96
N ALA A 86 1.19 14.17 1.21
CA ALA A 86 2.49 13.59 1.47
C ALA A 86 2.49 12.75 2.76
N ALA A 87 1.86 13.24 3.82
CA ALA A 87 1.72 12.51 5.08
C ALA A 87 0.90 11.21 4.90
N SER A 88 -0.18 11.27 4.11
CA SER A 88 -1.00 10.10 3.83
C SER A 88 -0.25 9.05 2.99
N LEU A 89 0.51 9.49 2.00
CA LEU A 89 1.36 8.61 1.19
C LEU A 89 2.46 7.96 2.04
N ILE A 90 3.09 8.71 2.94
CA ILE A 90 4.06 8.17 3.89
C ILE A 90 3.39 7.14 4.80
N GLY A 91 2.23 7.45 5.38
CA GLY A 91 1.49 6.51 6.22
C GLY A 91 1.07 5.23 5.47
N LEU A 92 0.71 5.35 4.18
CA LEU A 92 0.45 4.19 3.33
C LEU A 92 1.72 3.37 3.09
N LEU A 93 2.86 4.02 2.81
CA LEU A 93 4.14 3.35 2.64
C LEU A 93 4.55 2.59 3.90
N GLU A 94 4.50 3.23 5.07
CA GLU A 94 4.79 2.61 6.36
C GLU A 94 3.87 1.42 6.64
N PHE A 95 2.59 1.56 6.34
CA PHE A 95 1.63 0.46 6.43
C PHE A 95 2.05 -0.72 5.54
N VAL A 96 2.38 -0.51 4.26
CA VAL A 96 2.80 -1.61 3.38
C VAL A 96 4.13 -2.22 3.84
N GLN A 97 5.07 -1.38 4.30
CA GLN A 97 6.34 -1.84 4.85
C GLN A 97 6.15 -2.72 6.08
N SER A 98 5.15 -2.45 6.92
CA SER A 98 4.83 -3.26 8.09
C SER A 98 4.41 -4.70 7.76
N LEU A 99 4.02 -4.95 6.51
CA LEU A 99 3.65 -6.29 6.02
C LEU A 99 4.85 -7.09 5.51
N LEU A 100 6.01 -6.45 5.29
CA LEU A 100 7.23 -7.17 4.92
C LEU A 100 7.72 -7.98 6.11
N GLN A 101 7.84 -9.28 5.93
CA GLN A 101 8.54 -10.11 6.90
C GLN A 101 10.07 -9.92 6.79
N PRO A 102 10.83 -10.08 7.89
CA PRO A 102 12.27 -10.16 7.81
C PRO A 102 12.66 -11.26 6.83
N ALA A 103 13.73 -11.05 6.07
CA ALA A 103 14.32 -12.16 5.33
C ALA A 103 14.65 -13.25 6.33
N GLU A 104 14.04 -14.43 6.18
CA GLU A 104 14.48 -15.61 6.90
C GLU A 104 15.95 -15.79 6.49
N GLU A 105 16.87 -15.57 7.42
CA GLU A 105 18.24 -16.06 7.27
C GLU A 105 18.09 -17.56 7.11
N SER A 106 18.15 -18.04 5.87
CA SER A 106 18.23 -19.47 5.59
C SER A 106 19.34 -20.03 6.48
N GLU A 107 18.96 -20.84 7.47
CA GLU A 107 19.85 -21.81 8.12
C GLU A 107 20.26 -22.81 7.03
N ALA A 108 21.13 -22.37 6.12
CA ALA A 108 21.81 -23.21 5.17
C ALA A 108 22.86 -23.99 5.96
N GLY A 109 22.44 -25.18 6.42
CA GLY A 109 23.26 -26.36 6.60
C GLY A 109 24.69 -26.15 7.12
N GLN A 110 24.86 -26.27 8.43
CA GLN A 110 26.09 -26.79 9.03
C GLN A 110 25.77 -28.11 9.75
N THR A 111 25.50 -29.14 8.95
CA THR A 111 25.77 -30.52 9.32
C THR A 111 26.73 -31.09 8.29
N ALA A 112 28.02 -31.04 8.60
CA ALA A 112 29.06 -31.92 8.08
C ALA A 112 30.14 -32.06 9.14
#